data_AF-A0A165LXG1-F1
#
_entry.id   AF-A0A165LXG1-F1
#
_cell.length_a   1.000
_cell.length_b   1.000
_cell.length_c   1.000
_cell.angle_alpha   90.00
_cell.angle_beta   90.00
_cell.angle_gamma   90.00
#
_symmetry.space_group_name_H-M   'P 1'
#
loop_
_entity.id
_entity.type
_entity.pdbx_description
1 polymer ?
#
loop_
_entity_poly.entity_id
_entity_poly.type
_entity_poly.pdbx_seq_one_letter_code
_entity_poly.pdbx_strand_id
1 'polypeptide(L)'
;MIFAGDFAQLPPVHGHSLYAHSVGVAHNAGASHNKQNAAIGKALWHQVNKVVILRQNMRQTAQSEADSRLRQALMNMRYKACTKDDCDFLDTLVARRPEVIKKLSDTQFRHVSIITGINSHRDELNAQGTLKFSRDTQQPLHTFYSRDSIDTNRGENRVKGKRHKYVWTRHISAGLRNQLWDNVPGTLQLCKGMPVIIKKNLATECGVTNGAEGTVVDWIATPLPDNKYALDVVFIQLFRNKTMQIPGLPKGIVPIYAVKEVIDCHLLDDTIMTIQREQVQMLPNFGMTDYNSQGKTRLENVVDLNNMKTHQAYYTALSRSASADGTIILQGFDRRKIVGGASRELRTEFQDLELLAEMTRLEFQHQLSPGVNGTFRYARIAQFLLFHSPDEEKAPHRYYSIKREEHIK
;
A
#
# COMPACT_ATOMS: atom_id res chain seq x y z
N MET A 1 -5.19 21.04 -11.90
CA MET A 1 -4.86 19.97 -10.93
C MET A 1 -5.49 18.68 -11.43
N ILE A 2 -4.74 17.58 -11.46
CA ILE A 2 -5.24 16.26 -11.90
C ILE A 2 -5.12 15.31 -10.73
N PHE A 3 -6.24 14.68 -10.35
CA PHE A 3 -6.26 13.63 -9.34
C PHE A 3 -6.50 12.28 -10.02
N ALA A 4 -5.79 11.25 -9.58
CA ALA A 4 -5.97 9.89 -10.06
C ALA A 4 -5.94 8.92 -8.87
N GLY A 5 -6.88 7.99 -8.82
CA GLY A 5 -6.97 7.03 -7.72
C GLY A 5 -8.24 6.20 -7.79
N ASP A 6 -8.38 5.28 -6.83
CA ASP A 6 -9.55 4.42 -6.68
C ASP A 6 -9.92 4.37 -5.20
N PHE A 7 -11.06 4.98 -4.82
CA PHE A 7 -11.51 5.05 -3.42
C PHE A 7 -11.91 3.70 -2.82
N ALA A 8 -12.02 2.64 -3.63
CA ALA A 8 -12.17 1.28 -3.13
C ALA A 8 -10.86 0.68 -2.60
N GLN A 9 -9.72 1.32 -2.86
CA GLN A 9 -8.44 0.94 -2.27
C GLN A 9 -8.28 1.56 -0.88
N LEU A 10 -7.15 1.31 -0.24
CA LEU A 10 -6.89 1.70 1.14
C LEU A 10 -7.09 3.21 1.38
N PRO A 11 -7.76 3.60 2.49
CA PRO A 11 -7.89 4.99 2.88
C PRO A 11 -6.56 5.56 3.40
N PRO A 12 -6.43 6.90 3.51
CA PRO A 12 -5.25 7.54 4.05
C PRO A 12 -4.85 7.01 5.44
N VAL A 13 -3.56 6.72 5.63
CA VAL A 13 -3.04 6.29 6.94
C VAL A 13 -3.04 7.48 7.90
N HIS A 14 -3.62 7.33 9.10
CA HIS A 14 -3.77 8.38 10.12
C HIS A 14 -4.57 9.63 9.67
N GLY A 15 -5.32 9.52 8.57
CA GLY A 15 -6.17 10.60 8.04
C GLY A 15 -7.61 10.16 7.86
N HIS A 16 -8.42 11.07 7.30
CA HIS A 16 -9.78 10.79 6.89
C HIS A 16 -9.90 10.96 5.38
N SER A 17 -10.73 10.14 4.74
CA SER A 17 -11.12 10.38 3.35
C SER A 17 -11.84 11.72 3.22
N LEU A 18 -11.60 12.45 2.13
CA LEU A 18 -12.17 13.79 1.94
C LEU A 18 -13.71 13.78 1.80
N TYR A 19 -14.28 12.65 1.39
CA TYR A 19 -15.73 12.42 1.35
C TYR A 19 -16.34 12.05 2.72
N ALA A 20 -15.54 11.84 3.76
CA ALA A 20 -16.06 11.44 5.08
C ALA A 20 -16.84 12.60 5.73
N HIS A 21 -17.99 12.28 6.35
CA HIS A 21 -18.80 13.26 7.06
C HIS A 21 -18.06 13.87 8.26
N SER A 22 -17.16 13.12 8.91
CA SER A 22 -16.37 13.59 10.06
C SER A 22 -15.38 14.73 9.73
N VAL A 23 -15.08 14.95 8.45
CA VAL A 23 -14.19 16.03 8.01
C VAL A 23 -14.99 17.33 7.88
N GLY A 24 -14.56 18.36 8.61
CA GLY A 24 -15.14 19.72 8.55
C GLY A 24 -16.24 20.02 9.57
N VAL A 25 -16.58 19.10 10.49
CA VAL A 25 -17.69 19.29 11.45
C VAL A 25 -17.30 20.16 12.66
N ALA A 26 -16.01 20.36 12.92
CA ALA A 26 -15.54 21.12 14.08
C ALA A 26 -15.13 22.55 13.69
N HIS A 27 -16.09 23.47 13.66
CA HIS A 27 -15.87 24.92 13.57
C HIS A 27 -15.58 25.54 14.95
N ASN A 28 -14.71 24.92 15.76
CA ASN A 28 -14.31 25.50 17.03
C ASN A 28 -13.03 26.32 16.81
N ALA A 29 -12.95 27.52 17.39
CA ALA A 29 -11.80 28.41 17.31
C ALA A 29 -10.47 27.77 17.82
N GLY A 30 -10.53 26.63 18.52
CA GLY A 30 -9.39 25.82 18.94
C GLY A 30 -9.09 24.61 18.04
N ALA A 31 -9.62 24.54 16.82
CA ALA A 31 -9.34 23.42 15.91
C ALA A 31 -7.85 23.41 15.52
N SER A 32 -7.17 22.28 15.78
CA SER A 32 -5.80 22.01 15.32
C SER A 32 -5.63 22.36 13.84
N HIS A 33 -4.45 22.88 13.48
CA HIS A 33 -4.05 23.17 12.10
C HIS A 33 -4.37 22.01 11.13
N ASN A 34 -4.21 20.76 11.58
CA ASN A 34 -4.53 19.57 10.77
C ASN A 34 -6.03 19.43 10.45
N LYS A 35 -6.91 19.79 11.40
CA LYS A 35 -8.37 19.76 11.18
C LYS A 35 -8.81 20.85 10.20
N GLN A 36 -8.20 22.04 10.29
CA GLN A 36 -8.45 23.14 9.37
C GLN A 36 -8.02 22.76 7.94
N ASN A 37 -6.83 22.20 7.78
CA ASN A 37 -6.34 21.70 6.49
C ASN A 37 -7.24 20.61 5.90
N ALA A 38 -7.76 19.69 6.73
CA ALA A 38 -8.69 18.67 6.27
C ALA A 38 -10.02 19.28 5.77
N ALA A 39 -10.54 20.30 6.46
CA ALA A 39 -11.76 21.01 6.04
C ALA A 39 -11.57 21.76 4.72
N ILE A 40 -10.45 22.48 4.57
CA ILE A 40 -10.07 23.16 3.33
C ILE A 40 -9.89 22.13 2.19
N GLY A 41 -9.21 21.02 2.47
CA GLY A 41 -9.02 19.93 1.50
C GLY A 41 -10.35 19.34 1.02
N LYS A 42 -11.32 19.18 1.91
CA LYS A 42 -12.68 18.75 1.56
C LYS A 42 -13.41 19.79 0.69
N ALA A 43 -13.32 21.07 1.05
CA ALA A 43 -13.92 22.14 0.25
C ALA A 43 -13.33 22.19 -1.18
N LEU A 44 -12.00 22.05 -1.31
CA LEU A 44 -11.31 21.97 -2.61
C LEU A 44 -11.73 20.71 -3.39
N TRP A 45 -11.86 19.56 -2.73
CA TRP A 45 -12.34 18.33 -3.35
C TRP A 45 -13.74 18.49 -3.96
N HIS A 46 -14.65 19.18 -3.27
CA HIS A 46 -16.00 19.46 -3.76
C HIS A 46 -16.06 20.54 -4.87
N GLN A 47 -14.94 21.17 -5.22
CA GLN A 47 -14.83 22.01 -6.41
C GLN A 47 -14.47 21.20 -7.67
N VAL A 48 -14.06 19.94 -7.52
CA VAL A 48 -13.82 19.05 -8.67
C VAL A 48 -15.16 18.71 -9.33
N ASN A 49 -15.32 19.17 -10.57
CA ASN A 49 -16.53 18.99 -11.38
C ASN A 49 -16.31 18.19 -12.68
N LYS A 50 -15.05 17.88 -13.00
CA LYS A 50 -14.67 17.00 -14.13
C LYS A 50 -14.17 15.67 -13.59
N VAL A 51 -14.77 14.58 -14.04
CA VAL A 51 -14.39 13.23 -13.64
C VAL A 51 -14.34 12.36 -14.89
N VAL A 52 -13.33 11.51 -14.99
CA VAL A 52 -13.23 10.50 -16.03
C VAL A 52 -13.02 9.15 -15.35
N ILE A 53 -13.91 8.19 -15.61
CA ILE A 53 -13.82 6.84 -15.06
C ILE A 53 -13.30 5.90 -16.15
N LEU A 54 -12.12 5.33 -15.92
CA LEU A 54 -11.58 4.27 -16.76
C LEU A 54 -12.28 2.94 -16.44
N ARG A 55 -12.86 2.29 -17.45
CA ARG A 55 -13.64 1.04 -17.30
C ARG A 55 -12.85 -0.22 -17.63
N GLN A 56 -11.91 -0.12 -18.56
CA GLN A 56 -11.15 -1.28 -19.02
C GLN A 56 -10.00 -1.57 -18.07
N ASN A 57 -10.01 -2.77 -17.48
CA ASN A 57 -8.93 -3.23 -16.61
C ASN A 57 -7.80 -3.83 -17.47
N MET A 58 -6.65 -3.15 -17.49
CA MET A 58 -5.46 -3.57 -18.25
C MET A 58 -4.51 -4.49 -17.46
N ARG A 59 -4.84 -4.82 -16.21
CA ARG A 59 -4.04 -5.73 -15.37
C ARG A 59 -4.36 -7.19 -15.68
N GLN A 60 -5.63 -7.50 -15.89
CA GLN A 60 -6.14 -8.86 -16.11
C GLN A 60 -6.51 -9.07 -17.58
N THR A 61 -5.48 -9.15 -18.43
CA THR A 61 -5.65 -9.27 -19.89
C THR A 61 -6.02 -10.69 -20.33
N ALA A 62 -5.68 -11.71 -19.53
CA ALA A 62 -6.05 -13.09 -19.77
C ALA A 62 -7.58 -13.27 -19.79
N GLN A 63 -8.08 -14.17 -20.63
CA GLN A 63 -9.51 -14.32 -20.92
C GLN A 63 -10.07 -15.71 -20.55
N SER A 64 -9.41 -16.44 -19.63
CA SER A 64 -9.97 -17.71 -19.18
C SER A 64 -11.28 -17.51 -18.39
N GLU A 65 -12.05 -18.59 -18.25
CA GLU A 65 -13.25 -18.57 -17.40
C GLU A 65 -12.90 -18.19 -15.95
N ALA A 66 -11.81 -18.74 -15.42
CA ALA A 66 -11.33 -18.41 -14.08
C ALA A 66 -10.92 -16.93 -13.95
N ASP A 67 -10.29 -16.35 -14.97
CA ASP A 67 -9.95 -14.91 -14.98
C ASP A 67 -11.21 -14.03 -15.02
N SER A 68 -12.24 -14.47 -15.76
CA SER A 68 -13.53 -13.77 -15.80
C SER A 68 -14.22 -13.80 -14.44
N ARG A 69 -14.20 -14.95 -13.74
CA ARG A 69 -14.71 -15.06 -12.37
C ARG A 69 -13.90 -14.22 -11.38
N LEU A 70 -12.57 -14.18 -11.51
CA LEU A 70 -11.73 -13.32 -10.69
C LEU A 70 -12.03 -11.83 -10.92
N ARG A 71 -12.17 -11.39 -12.18
CA ARG A 71 -12.57 -10.01 -12.51
C ARG A 71 -13.91 -9.66 -11.91
N GLN A 72 -14.90 -10.55 -12.03
CA GLN A 72 -16.23 -10.34 -11.46
C GLN A 72 -16.18 -10.22 -9.93
N ALA A 73 -15.47 -11.13 -9.26
CA ALA A 73 -15.28 -11.11 -7.82
C ALA A 73 -14.59 -9.81 -7.37
N LEU A 74 -13.56 -9.34 -8.07
CA LEU A 74 -12.88 -8.07 -7.75
C LEU A 74 -13.78 -6.86 -7.99
N MET A 75 -14.56 -6.83 -9.07
CA MET A 75 -15.52 -5.76 -9.36
C MET A 75 -16.58 -5.66 -8.26
N ASN A 76 -17.07 -6.80 -7.77
CA ASN A 76 -18.04 -6.83 -6.67
C ASN A 76 -17.37 -6.48 -5.33
N MET A 77 -16.16 -6.98 -5.09
CA MET A 77 -15.38 -6.69 -3.88
C MET A 77 -15.07 -5.19 -3.73
N ARG A 78 -14.85 -4.49 -4.86
CA ARG A 78 -14.68 -3.03 -4.93
C ARG A 78 -15.79 -2.27 -4.19
N TYR A 79 -17.02 -2.81 -4.19
CA TYR A 79 -18.20 -2.22 -3.54
C TYR A 79 -18.64 -2.99 -2.30
N LYS A 80 -17.84 -3.95 -1.82
CA LYS A 80 -18.21 -4.90 -0.75
C LYS A 80 -19.53 -5.63 -1.06
N ALA A 81 -19.73 -5.96 -2.33
CA ALA A 81 -20.94 -6.56 -2.86
C ALA A 81 -20.69 -7.95 -3.46
N CYS A 82 -19.68 -8.68 -2.96
CA CYS A 82 -19.43 -10.04 -3.42
C CYS A 82 -20.67 -10.92 -3.21
N THR A 83 -20.97 -11.71 -4.23
CA THR A 83 -22.01 -12.72 -4.22
C THR A 83 -21.51 -14.01 -3.57
N LYS A 84 -22.42 -14.98 -3.41
CA LYS A 84 -22.04 -16.33 -2.98
C LYS A 84 -21.07 -16.97 -3.97
N ASP A 85 -21.33 -16.84 -5.28
CA ASP A 85 -20.49 -17.41 -6.34
C ASP A 85 -19.09 -16.81 -6.38
N ASP A 86 -18.97 -15.50 -6.06
CA ASP A 86 -17.66 -14.84 -5.91
C ASP A 86 -16.89 -15.43 -4.73
N CYS A 87 -17.55 -15.64 -3.59
CA CYS A 87 -16.90 -16.21 -2.41
C CYS A 87 -16.50 -17.67 -2.65
N ASP A 88 -17.37 -18.46 -3.28
CA ASP A 88 -17.12 -19.86 -3.59
C ASP A 88 -15.99 -19.99 -4.62
N PHE A 89 -15.88 -19.05 -5.58
CA PHE A 89 -14.73 -18.93 -6.48
C PHE A 89 -13.44 -18.62 -5.71
N LEU A 90 -13.44 -17.61 -4.85
CA LEU A 90 -12.25 -17.22 -4.08
C LEU A 90 -11.77 -18.37 -3.17
N ASP A 91 -12.68 -19.18 -2.63
CA ASP A 91 -12.32 -20.38 -1.87
C ASP A 91 -11.59 -21.44 -2.70
N THR A 92 -11.74 -21.44 -4.03
CA THR A 92 -10.94 -22.31 -4.92
C THR A 92 -9.47 -21.88 -4.99
N LEU A 93 -9.16 -20.62 -4.67
CA LEU A 93 -7.80 -20.07 -4.68
C LEU A 93 -7.10 -20.22 -3.32
N VAL A 94 -7.78 -20.79 -2.32
CA VAL A 94 -7.23 -20.95 -0.98
C VAL A 94 -6.30 -22.17 -0.92
N ALA A 95 -5.11 -21.99 -0.32
CA ALA A 95 -4.10 -23.02 -0.09
C ALA A 95 -4.49 -24.03 1.01
N ARG A 96 -5.75 -24.49 1.00
CA ARG A 96 -6.23 -25.68 1.71
C ARG A 96 -6.27 -26.89 0.81
N ARG A 97 -6.37 -26.67 -0.50
CA ARG A 97 -6.51 -27.74 -1.46
C ARG A 97 -5.15 -28.30 -1.88
N PRO A 98 -4.97 -29.63 -1.97
CA PRO A 98 -3.68 -30.24 -2.29
C PRO A 98 -3.05 -29.69 -3.58
N GLU A 99 -3.85 -29.40 -4.60
CA GLU A 99 -3.40 -28.82 -5.87
C GLU A 99 -2.83 -27.41 -5.72
N VAL A 100 -3.42 -26.57 -4.85
CA VAL A 100 -2.93 -25.21 -4.59
C VAL A 100 -1.70 -25.25 -3.68
N ILE A 101 -1.64 -26.19 -2.73
CA ILE A 101 -0.47 -26.41 -1.89
C ILE A 101 0.73 -26.85 -2.74
N LYS A 102 0.50 -27.72 -3.73
CA LYS A 102 1.54 -28.09 -4.71
C LYS A 102 2.06 -26.86 -5.46
N LYS A 103 1.17 -25.94 -5.89
CA LYS A 103 1.59 -24.69 -6.53
C LYS A 103 2.53 -23.84 -5.68
N LEU A 104 2.34 -23.79 -4.35
CA LEU A 104 3.27 -23.05 -3.46
C LEU A 104 4.70 -23.60 -3.46
N SER A 105 4.87 -24.86 -3.88
CA SER A 105 6.18 -25.50 -4.03
C SER A 105 6.81 -25.27 -5.40
N ASP A 106 6.03 -24.77 -6.37
CA ASP A 106 6.55 -24.46 -7.71
C ASP A 106 7.59 -23.35 -7.64
N THR A 107 8.57 -23.44 -8.53
CA THR A 107 9.69 -22.48 -8.61
C THR A 107 9.23 -21.04 -8.77
N GLN A 108 8.10 -20.83 -9.48
CA GLN A 108 7.52 -19.51 -9.71
C GLN A 108 6.97 -18.87 -8.43
N PHE A 109 6.50 -19.64 -7.43
CA PHE A 109 5.95 -19.12 -6.18
C PHE A 109 6.94 -19.12 -5.01
N ARG A 110 8.04 -19.88 -5.13
CA ARG A 110 8.96 -20.22 -4.03
C ARG A 110 9.54 -19.01 -3.27
N HIS A 111 9.84 -17.93 -3.99
CA HIS A 111 10.47 -16.70 -3.46
C HIS A 111 9.61 -15.45 -3.68
N VAL A 112 8.31 -15.64 -3.92
CA VAL A 112 7.39 -14.54 -4.19
C VAL A 112 7.04 -13.84 -2.89
N SER A 113 7.08 -12.50 -2.90
CA SER A 113 6.62 -11.69 -1.78
C SER A 113 5.14 -11.93 -1.46
N ILE A 114 4.86 -12.24 -0.20
CA ILE A 114 3.51 -12.48 0.32
C ILE A 114 2.92 -11.15 0.82
N ILE A 115 1.73 -10.80 0.35
CA ILE A 115 1.02 -9.61 0.83
C ILE A 115 0.33 -9.94 2.16
N THR A 116 0.57 -9.14 3.19
CA THR A 116 -0.05 -9.27 4.53
C THR A 116 -0.56 -7.92 5.04
N GLY A 117 -1.38 -7.92 6.10
CA GLY A 117 -1.99 -6.69 6.64
C GLY A 117 -1.16 -5.92 7.66
N ILE A 118 -0.11 -6.52 8.25
CA ILE A 118 0.64 -5.91 9.36
C ILE A 118 2.16 -6.05 9.21
N ASN A 119 2.89 -5.08 9.75
CA ASN A 119 4.36 -5.02 9.66
C ASN A 119 5.05 -6.20 10.36
N SER A 120 4.57 -6.64 11.52
CA SER A 120 5.18 -7.75 12.26
C SER A 120 5.17 -9.05 11.46
N HIS A 121 4.07 -9.36 10.76
CA HIS A 121 3.99 -10.52 9.89
C HIS A 121 4.88 -10.37 8.66
N ARG A 122 4.95 -9.17 8.07
CA ARG A 122 5.90 -8.89 6.99
C ARG A 122 7.33 -9.16 7.44
N ASP A 123 7.70 -8.70 8.63
CA ASP A 123 9.06 -8.84 9.16
C ASP A 123 9.41 -10.29 9.44
N GLU A 124 8.48 -11.08 10.01
CA GLU A 124 8.65 -12.51 10.18
C GLU A 124 8.76 -13.26 8.84
N LEU A 125 7.89 -12.94 7.86
CA LEU A 125 7.96 -13.51 6.51
C LEU A 125 9.30 -13.19 5.84
N ASN A 126 9.82 -11.98 6.03
CA ASN A 126 11.13 -11.58 5.54
C ASN A 126 12.26 -12.34 6.23
N ALA A 127 12.21 -12.52 7.55
CA ALA A 127 13.21 -13.28 8.29
C ALA A 127 13.25 -14.75 7.82
N GLN A 128 12.10 -15.43 7.79
CA GLN A 128 12.00 -16.82 7.33
C GLN A 128 12.36 -16.95 5.85
N GLY A 129 11.88 -16.03 5.02
CA GLY A 129 12.17 -16.01 3.58
C GLY A 129 13.65 -15.83 3.28
N THR A 130 14.35 -14.99 4.06
CA THR A 130 15.80 -14.76 3.95
C THR A 130 16.58 -16.04 4.24
N LEU A 131 16.26 -16.71 5.35
CA LEU A 131 16.89 -17.99 5.72
C LEU A 131 16.59 -19.09 4.70
N LYS A 132 15.34 -19.17 4.23
CA LYS A 132 14.93 -20.13 3.20
C LYS A 132 15.68 -19.89 1.89
N PHE A 133 15.75 -18.65 1.41
CA PHE A 133 16.42 -18.31 0.16
C PHE A 133 17.90 -18.69 0.18
N SER A 134 18.63 -18.33 1.25
CA SER A 134 20.05 -18.70 1.41
C SER A 134 20.26 -20.22 1.37
N ARG A 135 19.39 -21.01 2.01
CA ARG A 135 19.45 -22.48 1.93
C ARG A 135 19.15 -23.01 0.54
N ASP A 136 18.11 -22.47 -0.09
CA ASP A 136 17.64 -22.90 -1.42
C ASP A 136 18.66 -22.58 -2.53
N THR A 137 19.40 -21.48 -2.40
CA THR A 137 20.43 -21.06 -3.37
C THR A 137 21.85 -21.48 -2.98
N GLN A 138 22.02 -22.09 -1.81
CA GLN A 138 23.33 -22.46 -1.24
C GLN A 138 24.32 -21.28 -1.15
N GLN A 139 23.80 -20.09 -0.86
CA GLN A 139 24.59 -18.88 -0.76
C GLN A 139 24.81 -18.47 0.70
N PRO A 140 26.00 -17.94 1.04
CA PRO A 140 26.25 -17.42 2.38
C PRO A 140 25.35 -16.22 2.66
N LEU A 141 24.72 -16.23 3.83
CA LEU A 141 23.95 -15.11 4.32
C LEU A 141 24.87 -14.17 5.11
N HIS A 142 24.90 -12.91 4.71
CA HIS A 142 25.71 -11.88 5.36
C HIS A 142 24.83 -10.98 6.22
N THR A 143 25.22 -10.77 7.48
CA THR A 143 24.54 -9.85 8.40
C THR A 143 25.29 -8.53 8.44
N PHE A 144 24.60 -7.45 8.10
CA PHE A 144 25.11 -6.09 8.17
C PHE A 144 24.43 -5.31 9.29
N TYR A 145 25.20 -4.46 9.94
CA TYR A 145 24.80 -3.72 11.13
C TYR A 145 24.71 -2.23 10.82
N SER A 146 23.78 -1.52 11.47
CA SER A 146 23.67 -0.07 11.33
C SER A 146 24.80 0.66 12.05
N ARG A 147 25.17 1.84 11.53
CA ARG A 147 26.01 2.80 12.26
C ARG A 147 25.12 3.77 13.00
N ASP A 148 25.07 3.63 14.31
CA ASP A 148 24.23 4.45 15.17
C ASP A 148 25.07 5.53 15.86
N SER A 149 24.55 6.75 15.91
CA SER A 149 25.12 7.89 16.63
C SER A 149 24.03 8.65 17.37
N ILE A 150 24.43 9.46 18.36
CA ILE A 150 23.49 10.26 19.14
C ILE A 150 23.57 11.69 18.64
N ASP A 151 22.42 12.30 18.39
CA ASP A 151 22.34 13.70 18.01
C ASP A 151 22.61 14.58 19.25
N THR A 152 23.82 15.13 19.34
CA THR A 152 24.23 16.01 20.46
C THR A 152 23.66 17.43 20.33
N ASN A 153 23.03 17.78 19.21
CA ASN A 153 22.54 19.13 18.91
C ASN A 153 21.05 19.31 19.23
N ARG A 154 20.31 18.23 19.50
CA ARG A 154 18.97 18.31 20.12
C ARG A 154 19.13 18.65 21.59
N GLY A 155 19.38 19.93 21.86
CA GLY A 155 19.34 20.51 23.20
C GLY A 155 18.03 20.19 23.93
N GLU A 156 18.06 20.36 25.25
CA GLU A 156 17.09 20.05 26.32
C GLU A 156 15.64 20.58 26.15
N ASN A 157 15.07 20.53 24.95
CA ASN A 157 13.72 21.00 24.69
C ASN A 157 12.69 19.92 25.03
N ARG A 158 12.36 19.90 26.33
CA ARG A 158 11.09 19.52 26.97
C ARG A 158 10.07 18.77 26.09
N VAL A 159 9.98 17.45 26.27
CA VAL A 159 8.72 16.73 26.05
C VAL A 159 7.94 16.71 27.36
N LYS A 160 7.19 17.79 27.64
CA LYS A 160 6.14 17.74 28.66
C LYS A 160 4.98 16.90 28.10
N GLY A 161 4.71 15.74 28.70
CA GLY A 161 3.39 15.09 28.57
C GLY A 161 3.32 13.63 28.11
N LYS A 162 4.39 12.82 28.15
CA LYS A 162 4.27 11.36 27.90
C LYS A 162 4.89 10.54 29.03
N ARG A 163 4.23 9.43 29.38
CA ARG A 163 4.58 8.48 30.47
C ARG A 163 5.87 7.67 30.26
N HIS A 164 6.59 7.87 29.15
CA HIS A 164 7.81 7.12 28.85
C HIS A 164 9.05 7.85 29.39
N LYS A 165 9.95 7.11 30.03
CA LYS A 165 11.28 7.60 30.38
C LYS A 165 12.08 7.71 29.09
N TYR A 166 12.62 8.89 28.81
CA TYR A 166 13.55 9.13 27.71
C TYR A 166 14.96 9.21 28.28
N VAL A 167 15.88 8.40 27.77
CA VAL A 167 17.28 8.40 28.21
C VAL A 167 18.15 9.09 27.18
N TRP A 168 18.96 10.05 27.65
CA TRP A 168 20.03 10.68 26.90
C TRP A 168 21.36 10.10 27.35
N THR A 169 22.12 9.53 26.42
CA THR A 169 23.53 9.17 26.66
C THR A 169 24.42 9.92 25.66
N ARG A 170 25.68 10.16 26.00
CA ARG A 170 26.66 10.77 25.09
C ARG A 170 27.46 9.72 24.31
N HIS A 171 27.35 8.46 24.71
CA HIS A 171 28.13 7.35 24.14
C HIS A 171 27.28 6.08 24.04
N ILE A 172 27.38 5.39 22.90
CA ILE A 172 26.74 4.08 22.69
C ILE A 172 27.72 3.00 23.14
N SER A 173 27.51 2.48 24.35
CA SER A 173 28.27 1.33 24.87
C SER A 173 28.05 0.08 24.01
N ALA A 174 28.95 -0.91 24.10
CA ALA A 174 28.83 -2.15 23.34
C ALA A 174 27.52 -2.90 23.66
N GLY A 175 27.10 -2.94 24.93
CA GLY A 175 25.84 -3.53 25.36
C GLY A 175 24.62 -2.81 24.78
N LEU A 176 24.61 -1.47 24.82
CA LEU A 176 23.54 -0.67 24.24
C LEU A 176 23.47 -0.85 22.71
N ARG A 177 24.62 -0.94 22.04
CA ARG A 177 24.69 -1.16 20.59
C ARG A 177 23.99 -2.45 20.17
N ASN A 178 24.20 -3.54 20.91
CA ASN A 178 23.52 -4.80 20.64
C ASN A 178 21.99 -4.67 20.77
N GLN A 179 21.50 -3.98 21.80
CA GLN A 179 20.06 -3.73 21.97
C GLN A 179 19.48 -2.83 20.87
N LEU A 180 20.24 -1.84 20.40
CA LEU A 180 19.82 -0.98 19.30
C LEU A 180 19.72 -1.78 17.99
N TRP A 181 20.59 -2.77 17.78
CA TRP A 181 20.54 -3.63 16.61
C TRP A 181 19.30 -4.53 16.54
N ASP A 182 18.64 -4.79 17.68
CA ASP A 182 17.36 -5.49 17.77
C ASP A 182 16.15 -4.59 17.42
N ASN A 183 16.34 -3.27 17.29
CA ASN A 183 15.31 -2.31 16.89
C ASN A 183 15.25 -2.10 15.37
N VAL A 184 14.10 -1.69 14.82
CA VAL A 184 13.78 -1.85 13.39
C VAL A 184 14.39 -0.76 12.46
N PRO A 185 15.13 -1.12 11.40
CA PRO A 185 16.05 -2.26 11.30
C PRO A 185 17.47 -1.80 11.67
N GLY A 186 18.03 -2.39 12.72
CA GLY A 186 19.41 -2.20 13.15
C GLY A 186 20.34 -3.24 12.55
N THR A 187 19.77 -4.33 12.01
CA THR A 187 20.48 -5.30 11.18
C THR A 187 19.75 -5.54 9.86
N LEU A 188 20.51 -5.91 8.84
CA LEU A 188 20.02 -6.29 7.53
C LEU A 188 20.79 -7.52 7.05
N GLN A 189 20.06 -8.61 6.78
CA GLN A 189 20.64 -9.84 6.25
C GLN A 189 20.42 -9.94 4.75
N LEU A 190 21.49 -10.19 3.99
CA LEU A 190 21.45 -10.24 2.52
C LEU A 190 22.33 -11.37 1.96
N CYS A 191 21.97 -11.84 0.77
CA CYS A 191 22.84 -12.59 -0.12
C CYS A 191 22.60 -12.13 -1.57
N LYS A 192 23.54 -12.43 -2.47
CA LYS A 192 23.42 -12.06 -3.89
C LYS A 192 22.21 -12.78 -4.51
N GLY A 193 21.44 -12.12 -5.35
CA GLY A 193 20.22 -12.69 -5.93
C GLY A 193 18.96 -12.53 -5.07
N MET A 194 19.07 -12.10 -3.81
CA MET A 194 17.91 -11.96 -2.92
C MET A 194 16.95 -10.85 -3.37
N PRO A 195 15.62 -11.09 -3.35
CA PRO A 195 14.63 -10.05 -3.62
C PRO A 195 14.55 -9.04 -2.48
N VAL A 196 14.53 -7.76 -2.84
CA VAL A 196 14.52 -6.63 -1.92
C VAL A 196 13.54 -5.55 -2.36
N ILE A 197 13.11 -4.72 -1.41
CA ILE A 197 12.24 -3.58 -1.63
C ILE A 197 12.85 -2.32 -1.01
N ILE A 198 12.89 -1.24 -1.79
CA ILE A 198 13.39 0.07 -1.34
C ILE A 198 12.35 0.72 -0.42
N LYS A 199 12.80 1.37 0.66
CA LYS A 199 11.94 2.00 1.67
C LYS A 199 11.99 3.52 1.69
N LYS A 200 12.80 4.14 0.83
CA LYS A 200 12.93 5.60 0.73
C LYS A 200 13.00 6.06 -0.72
N ASN A 201 12.45 7.24 -1.02
CA ASN A 201 12.67 7.91 -2.29
C ASN A 201 14.08 8.50 -2.28
N LEU A 202 14.98 7.96 -3.11
CA LEU A 202 16.37 8.43 -3.20
C LEU A 202 16.62 9.14 -4.53
N ALA A 203 16.17 8.55 -5.64
CA ALA A 203 16.32 9.09 -7.00
C ALA A 203 15.12 8.64 -7.84
N THR A 204 14.05 9.45 -7.84
CA THR A 204 12.78 9.11 -8.50
C THR A 204 12.93 9.01 -10.02
N GLU A 205 13.79 9.84 -10.59
CA GLU A 205 14.19 9.86 -12.00
C GLU A 205 14.86 8.55 -12.45
N CYS A 206 15.55 7.87 -11.54
CA CYS A 206 16.18 6.57 -11.78
C CYS A 206 15.26 5.39 -11.43
N GLY A 207 14.04 5.65 -10.94
CA GLY A 207 13.13 4.61 -10.43
C GLY A 207 13.54 4.06 -9.06
N VAL A 208 14.44 4.74 -8.33
CA VAL A 208 14.83 4.42 -6.96
C VAL A 208 13.85 5.09 -5.99
N THR A 209 12.67 4.50 -5.90
CA THR A 209 11.54 5.01 -5.12
C THR A 209 11.14 4.07 -4.00
N ASN A 210 10.48 4.61 -2.99
CA ASN A 210 9.88 3.82 -1.92
C ASN A 210 8.85 2.84 -2.54
N GLY A 211 9.06 1.56 -2.29
CA GLY A 211 8.26 0.46 -2.82
C GLY A 211 8.74 -0.09 -4.15
N ALA A 212 9.84 0.41 -4.73
CA ALA A 212 10.49 -0.20 -5.88
C ALA A 212 11.14 -1.53 -5.48
N GLU A 213 10.95 -2.55 -6.33
CA GLU A 213 11.42 -3.91 -6.12
C GLU A 213 12.64 -4.20 -7.00
N GLY A 214 13.56 -4.98 -6.46
CA GLY A 214 14.75 -5.39 -7.18
C GLY A 214 15.42 -6.62 -6.57
N THR A 215 16.55 -6.99 -7.14
CA THR A 215 17.38 -8.10 -6.69
C THR A 215 18.77 -7.62 -6.33
N VAL A 216 19.33 -8.09 -5.21
CA VAL A 216 20.71 -7.79 -4.80
C VAL A 216 21.69 -8.33 -5.83
N VAL A 217 22.61 -7.49 -6.29
CA VAL A 217 23.71 -7.89 -7.19
C VAL A 217 25.02 -7.99 -6.41
N ASP A 218 25.37 -6.92 -5.70
CA ASP A 218 26.59 -6.86 -4.90
C ASP A 218 26.47 -5.75 -3.83
N TRP A 219 27.50 -5.60 -3.00
CA TRP A 219 27.56 -4.52 -2.01
C TRP A 219 29.00 -4.12 -1.70
N ILE A 220 29.15 -2.91 -1.16
CA ILE A 220 30.38 -2.46 -0.51
C ILE A 220 30.05 -2.24 0.97
N ALA A 221 30.90 -2.79 1.83
CA ALA A 221 30.72 -2.74 3.27
C ALA A 221 32.04 -2.36 3.96
N THR A 222 31.91 -1.59 5.03
CA THR A 222 33.01 -1.15 5.88
C THR A 222 33.02 -2.00 7.16
N PRO A 223 34.19 -2.48 7.62
CA PRO A 223 34.29 -3.19 8.88
C PRO A 223 33.93 -2.28 10.06
N LEU A 224 33.22 -2.86 11.02
CA LEU A 224 32.90 -2.31 12.33
C LEU A 224 33.67 -3.09 13.41
N PRO A 225 33.73 -2.57 14.65
CA PRO A 225 34.23 -3.35 15.78
C PRO A 225 33.54 -4.73 15.92
N ASP A 226 34.22 -5.67 16.57
CA ASP A 226 33.73 -7.03 16.85
C ASP A 226 33.46 -7.89 15.61
N ASN A 227 34.27 -7.76 14.55
CA ASN A 227 34.12 -8.49 13.27
C ASN A 227 32.75 -8.30 12.60
N LYS A 228 32.12 -7.15 12.83
CA LYS A 228 30.84 -6.77 12.20
C LYS A 228 31.11 -5.94 10.96
N TYR A 229 30.11 -5.80 10.09
CA TYR A 229 30.21 -4.99 8.88
C TYR A 229 28.99 -4.09 8.75
N ALA A 230 29.20 -2.87 8.27
CA ALA A 230 28.13 -1.94 7.90
C ALA A 230 28.10 -1.76 6.39
N LEU A 231 26.91 -1.72 5.81
CA LEU A 231 26.75 -1.44 4.39
C LEU A 231 26.99 0.04 4.11
N ASP A 232 27.77 0.32 3.07
CA ASP A 232 27.92 1.66 2.52
C ASP A 232 27.05 1.83 1.28
N VAL A 233 27.03 0.80 0.43
CA VAL A 233 26.18 0.74 -0.76
C VAL A 233 25.78 -0.69 -1.08
N VAL A 234 24.53 -0.87 -1.51
CA VAL A 234 24.04 -2.11 -2.10
C VAL A 234 23.68 -1.85 -3.56
N PHE A 235 24.22 -2.65 -4.48
CA PHE A 235 23.85 -2.62 -5.88
C PHE A 235 22.66 -3.54 -6.10
N ILE A 236 21.57 -2.99 -6.65
CA ILE A 236 20.37 -3.77 -6.97
C ILE A 236 20.01 -3.68 -8.44
N GLN A 237 19.52 -4.78 -9.00
CA GLN A 237 18.89 -4.81 -10.31
C GLN A 237 17.39 -4.51 -10.15
N LEU A 238 16.90 -3.40 -10.69
CA LEU A 238 15.48 -3.05 -10.62
C LEU A 238 14.62 -3.95 -11.51
N PHE A 239 13.44 -4.35 -11.04
CA PHE A 239 12.53 -5.19 -11.82
C PHE A 239 11.86 -4.45 -12.98
N ARG A 240 11.38 -3.22 -12.73
CA ARG A 240 10.58 -2.45 -13.70
C ARG A 240 11.40 -1.49 -14.55
N ASN A 241 12.56 -1.01 -14.06
CA ASN A 241 13.39 -0.04 -14.75
C ASN A 241 14.71 -0.65 -15.24
N LYS A 242 14.61 -1.69 -16.08
CA LYS A 242 15.78 -2.37 -16.66
C LYS A 242 16.44 -1.57 -17.80
N THR A 243 15.87 -0.44 -18.21
CA THR A 243 16.37 0.37 -19.33
C THR A 243 17.31 1.47 -18.89
N MET A 244 17.16 1.96 -17.66
CA MET A 244 18.02 2.98 -17.10
C MET A 244 19.45 2.45 -16.89
N GLN A 245 20.44 3.30 -17.13
CA GLN A 245 21.85 2.96 -16.98
C GLN A 245 22.58 4.13 -16.34
N ILE A 246 23.21 3.87 -15.19
CA ILE A 246 24.12 4.83 -14.56
C ILE A 246 25.50 4.64 -15.19
N PRO A 247 26.21 5.72 -15.59
CA PRO A 247 27.56 5.60 -16.14
C PRO A 247 28.47 4.79 -15.22
N GLY A 248 29.17 3.80 -15.78
CA GLY A 248 30.04 2.89 -15.03
C GLY A 248 29.35 1.68 -14.39
N LEU A 249 28.01 1.58 -14.44
CA LEU A 249 27.27 0.40 -13.98
C LEU A 249 26.59 -0.35 -15.15
N PRO A 250 26.39 -1.67 -15.01
CA PRO A 250 25.57 -2.42 -15.94
C PRO A 250 24.13 -1.90 -15.98
N LYS A 251 23.45 -2.18 -17.09
CA LYS A 251 22.10 -1.68 -17.36
C LYS A 251 21.08 -2.17 -16.33
N GLY A 252 20.32 -1.24 -15.76
CA GLY A 252 19.27 -1.48 -14.75
C GLY A 252 19.79 -1.76 -13.35
N ILE A 253 21.10 -1.63 -13.11
CA ILE A 253 21.71 -1.71 -11.79
C ILE A 253 21.80 -0.30 -11.18
N VAL A 254 21.38 -0.18 -9.92
CA VAL A 254 21.46 1.06 -9.15
C VAL A 254 22.17 0.87 -7.82
N PRO A 255 22.98 1.84 -7.37
CA PRO A 255 23.52 1.87 -6.03
C PRO A 255 22.48 2.44 -5.06
N ILE A 256 22.28 1.75 -3.93
CA ILE A 256 21.49 2.23 -2.80
C ILE A 256 22.45 2.51 -1.65
N TYR A 257 22.66 3.79 -1.35
CA TYR A 257 23.59 4.23 -0.31
C TYR A 257 22.96 4.19 1.08
N ALA A 258 23.80 4.00 2.10
CA ALA A 258 23.40 4.21 3.47
C ALA A 258 23.04 5.68 3.71
N VAL A 259 21.95 5.93 4.42
CA VAL A 259 21.51 7.28 4.78
C VAL A 259 21.24 7.37 6.27
N LYS A 260 21.51 8.54 6.82
CA LYS A 260 21.25 8.87 8.22
C LYS A 260 19.80 9.29 8.41
N GLU A 261 19.12 8.64 9.35
CA GLU A 261 17.74 8.93 9.75
C GLU A 261 17.65 9.02 11.26
N VAL A 262 16.77 9.88 11.76
CA VAL A 262 16.48 9.93 13.19
C VAL A 262 15.35 8.96 13.51
N ILE A 263 15.61 8.00 14.39
CA ILE A 263 14.64 6.97 14.77
C ILE A 263 14.50 6.88 16.29
N ASP A 264 13.33 6.44 16.74
CA ASP A 264 13.07 6.08 18.14
C ASP A 264 13.27 4.57 18.31
N CYS A 265 14.14 4.18 19.22
CA CYS A 265 14.40 2.79 19.59
C CYS A 265 13.79 2.48 20.96
N HIS A 266 13.14 1.33 21.07
CA HIS A 266 12.62 0.80 22.33
C HIS A 266 13.67 -0.10 22.98
N LEU A 267 14.04 0.22 24.21
CA LEU A 267 14.96 -0.58 25.02
C LEU A 267 14.18 -1.63 25.83
N LEU A 268 14.92 -2.60 26.40
CA LEU A 268 14.33 -3.71 27.16
C LEU A 268 13.57 -3.27 28.42
N ASP A 269 13.88 -2.09 28.94
CA ASP A 269 13.25 -1.47 30.12
C ASP A 269 12.08 -0.54 29.75
N ASP A 270 11.53 -0.67 28.53
CA ASP A 270 10.49 0.19 27.94
C ASP A 270 10.89 1.67 27.76
N THR A 271 12.17 1.99 27.97
CA THR A 271 12.72 3.31 27.68
C THR A 271 12.75 3.55 26.17
N ILE A 272 12.39 4.76 25.75
CA ILE A 272 12.51 5.19 24.35
C ILE A 272 13.76 6.06 24.20
N MET A 273 14.64 5.68 23.27
CA MET A 273 15.85 6.41 22.95
C MET A 273 15.83 6.86 21.49
N THR A 274 15.94 8.16 21.26
CA THR A 274 16.08 8.72 19.91
C THR A 274 17.55 8.70 19.50
N ILE A 275 17.86 8.07 18.36
CA ILE A 275 19.21 7.99 17.78
C ILE A 275 19.20 8.44 16.32
N GLN A 276 20.38 8.77 15.80
CA GLN A 276 20.63 8.89 14.38
C GLN A 276 21.21 7.57 13.88
N ARG A 277 20.45 6.87 13.03
CA ARG A 277 20.84 5.59 12.43
C ARG A 277 21.24 5.79 10.98
N GLU A 278 22.43 5.33 10.63
CA GLU A 278 22.90 5.23 9.25
C GLU A 278 22.78 3.78 8.76
N GLN A 279 21.92 3.56 7.76
CA GLN A 279 21.73 2.25 7.12
C GLN A 279 21.13 2.42 5.73
N VAL A 280 21.32 1.43 4.87
CA VAL A 280 20.68 1.34 3.56
C VAL A 280 19.17 1.17 3.73
N GLN A 281 18.37 2.00 3.06
CA GLN A 281 16.91 2.06 3.23
C GLN A 281 16.19 1.01 2.36
N MET A 282 16.36 -0.24 2.72
CA MET A 282 15.76 -1.38 2.04
C MET A 282 15.44 -2.52 3.01
N LEU A 283 14.57 -3.43 2.58
CA LEU A 283 14.25 -4.66 3.30
C LEU A 283 14.26 -5.85 2.34
N PRO A 284 14.46 -7.08 2.81
CA PRO A 284 14.07 -8.27 2.05
C PRO A 284 12.61 -8.17 1.62
N ASN A 285 12.26 -8.79 0.49
CA ASN A 285 10.92 -8.72 -0.09
C ASN A 285 10.30 -10.11 -0.27
N PHE A 286 10.25 -10.86 0.82
CA PHE A 286 9.47 -12.11 0.95
C PHE A 286 8.10 -11.87 1.60
N GLY A 287 7.94 -10.74 2.28
CA GLY A 287 6.66 -10.19 2.71
C GLY A 287 6.55 -8.71 2.36
N MET A 288 5.34 -8.26 2.07
CA MET A 288 5.00 -6.84 1.95
C MET A 288 3.64 -6.55 2.57
N THR A 289 3.41 -5.31 2.99
CA THR A 289 2.07 -4.91 3.46
C THR A 289 1.13 -4.63 2.28
N ASP A 290 -0.18 -4.74 2.51
CA ASP A 290 -1.22 -4.30 1.58
C ASP A 290 -1.01 -2.85 1.09
N TYR A 291 -0.63 -1.93 1.98
CA TYR A 291 -0.23 -0.56 1.63
C TYR A 291 0.96 -0.54 0.66
N ASN A 292 2.02 -1.31 0.93
CA ASN A 292 3.18 -1.37 0.04
C ASN A 292 2.87 -2.10 -1.28
N SER A 293 1.83 -2.93 -1.32
CA SER A 293 1.37 -3.58 -2.55
C SER A 293 0.63 -2.63 -3.49
N GLN A 294 0.13 -1.49 -2.98
CA GLN A 294 -0.75 -0.60 -3.73
C GLN A 294 -0.13 -0.10 -5.04
N GLY A 295 -0.90 -0.10 -6.13
CA GLY A 295 -0.43 0.32 -7.46
C GLY A 295 0.39 -0.73 -8.22
N LYS A 296 0.72 -1.87 -7.62
CA LYS A 296 1.49 -2.93 -8.27
C LYS A 296 0.59 -3.85 -9.11
N THR A 297 1.23 -4.54 -10.06
CA THR A 297 0.68 -5.70 -10.77
C THR A 297 1.65 -6.84 -10.57
N ARG A 298 1.14 -8.01 -10.19
CA ARG A 298 1.91 -9.20 -9.86
C ARG A 298 1.40 -10.36 -10.71
N LEU A 299 2.32 -11.06 -11.37
CA LEU A 299 2.00 -12.29 -12.08
C LEU A 299 1.66 -13.37 -11.05
N GLU A 300 2.55 -13.57 -10.08
CA GLU A 300 2.34 -14.41 -8.91
C GLU A 300 1.96 -13.54 -7.71
N ASN A 301 0.71 -13.68 -7.25
CA ASN A 301 0.14 -12.93 -6.14
C ASN A 301 -0.27 -13.87 -5.01
N VAL A 302 0.63 -14.02 -4.03
CA VAL A 302 0.36 -14.78 -2.81
C VAL A 302 -0.07 -13.81 -1.71
N VAL A 303 -1.21 -14.07 -1.08
CA VAL A 303 -1.83 -13.14 -0.13
C VAL A 303 -2.28 -13.86 1.15
N ASP A 304 -2.01 -13.24 2.30
CA ASP A 304 -2.59 -13.57 3.60
C ASP A 304 -3.62 -12.50 4.02
N LEU A 305 -4.90 -12.87 3.99
CA LEU A 305 -6.02 -11.97 4.24
C LEU A 305 -6.47 -11.91 5.71
N ASN A 306 -5.94 -12.74 6.61
CA ASN A 306 -6.48 -12.88 7.97
C ASN A 306 -6.41 -11.58 8.79
N ASN A 307 -5.34 -10.82 8.63
CA ASN A 307 -5.05 -9.60 9.42
C ASN A 307 -5.45 -8.29 8.73
N MET A 308 -6.01 -8.37 7.53
CA MET A 308 -6.53 -7.21 6.81
C MET A 308 -7.92 -6.86 7.33
N LYS A 309 -8.14 -5.59 7.71
CA LYS A 309 -9.33 -5.20 8.49
C LYS A 309 -10.56 -4.88 7.64
N THR A 310 -10.39 -4.47 6.39
CA THR A 310 -11.47 -3.89 5.57
C THR A 310 -11.58 -4.56 4.20
N HIS A 311 -12.74 -4.42 3.56
CA HIS A 311 -12.91 -4.80 2.15
C HIS A 311 -11.91 -4.11 1.23
N GLN A 312 -11.56 -2.85 1.53
CA GLN A 312 -10.58 -2.08 0.76
C GLN A 312 -9.19 -2.71 0.82
N ALA A 313 -8.80 -3.26 1.98
CA ALA A 313 -7.55 -4.00 2.14
C ALA A 313 -7.57 -5.31 1.33
N TYR A 314 -8.66 -6.07 1.42
CA TYR A 314 -8.84 -7.32 0.64
C TYR A 314 -8.78 -7.03 -0.86
N TYR A 315 -9.55 -6.04 -1.32
CA TYR A 315 -9.56 -5.60 -2.71
C TYR A 315 -8.18 -5.08 -3.13
N THR A 316 -7.49 -4.30 -2.31
CA THR A 316 -6.16 -3.77 -2.63
C THR A 316 -5.15 -4.91 -2.85
N ALA A 317 -5.15 -5.92 -1.98
CA ALA A 317 -4.23 -7.05 -2.08
C ALA A 317 -4.56 -8.00 -3.24
N LEU A 318 -5.83 -8.42 -3.38
CA LEU A 318 -6.24 -9.36 -4.42
C LEU A 318 -6.26 -8.73 -5.81
N SER A 319 -6.59 -7.45 -5.93
CA SER A 319 -6.58 -6.78 -7.23
C SER A 319 -5.18 -6.61 -7.81
N ARG A 320 -4.09 -6.96 -7.10
CA ARG A 320 -2.74 -6.98 -7.68
C ARG A 320 -2.52 -8.15 -8.64
N SER A 321 -3.37 -9.18 -8.58
CA SER A 321 -3.32 -10.35 -9.45
C SER A 321 -3.49 -10.02 -10.92
N ALA A 322 -2.58 -10.52 -11.76
CA ALA A 322 -2.71 -10.49 -13.22
C ALA A 322 -3.63 -11.60 -13.77
N SER A 323 -3.72 -12.75 -13.08
CA SER A 323 -4.55 -13.89 -13.46
C SER A 323 -5.07 -14.64 -12.25
N ALA A 324 -6.11 -15.46 -12.44
CA ALA A 324 -6.60 -16.39 -11.43
C ALA A 324 -5.54 -17.46 -11.10
N ASP A 325 -4.85 -17.98 -12.11
CA ASP A 325 -3.85 -19.04 -11.95
C ASP A 325 -2.65 -18.61 -11.09
N GLY A 326 -2.25 -17.35 -11.22
CA GLY A 326 -1.19 -16.71 -10.44
C GLY A 326 -1.62 -16.27 -9.04
N THR A 327 -2.88 -16.46 -8.64
CA THR A 327 -3.41 -15.99 -7.35
C THR A 327 -3.50 -17.12 -6.33
N ILE A 328 -2.93 -16.91 -5.14
CA ILE A 328 -3.03 -17.86 -4.02
C ILE A 328 -3.41 -17.11 -2.74
N ILE A 329 -4.41 -17.63 -2.01
CA ILE A 329 -4.82 -17.15 -0.69
C ILE A 329 -4.35 -18.16 0.36
N LEU A 330 -3.50 -17.77 1.31
CA LEU A 330 -2.83 -18.74 2.19
C LEU A 330 -3.77 -19.45 3.18
N GLN A 331 -4.46 -18.71 4.04
CA GLN A 331 -5.16 -19.30 5.20
C GLN A 331 -6.70 -19.27 5.08
N GLY A 332 -7.22 -18.68 4.00
CA GLY A 332 -8.64 -18.35 3.81
C GLY A 332 -8.92 -16.87 4.06
N PHE A 333 -10.19 -16.53 4.17
CA PHE A 333 -10.63 -15.14 4.33
C PHE A 333 -12.00 -15.04 5.00
N ASP A 334 -12.29 -13.90 5.64
CA ASP A 334 -13.61 -13.65 6.23
C ASP A 334 -14.57 -13.10 5.16
N ARG A 335 -15.54 -13.92 4.73
CA ARG A 335 -16.56 -13.54 3.75
C ARG A 335 -17.30 -12.26 4.15
N ARG A 336 -17.55 -12.03 5.45
CA ARG A 336 -18.26 -10.83 5.96
C ARG A 336 -17.55 -9.54 5.63
N LYS A 337 -16.23 -9.58 5.38
CA LYS A 337 -15.46 -8.40 5.00
C LYS A 337 -15.76 -7.95 3.57
N ILE A 338 -16.22 -8.83 2.68
CA ILE A 338 -16.41 -8.52 1.25
C ILE A 338 -17.88 -8.55 0.80
N VAL A 339 -18.81 -8.86 1.71
CA VAL A 339 -20.27 -8.84 1.49
C VAL A 339 -20.97 -7.79 2.37
N GLY A 340 -22.21 -7.44 2.05
CA GLY A 340 -23.05 -6.57 2.87
C GLY A 340 -22.91 -5.06 2.61
N GLY A 341 -22.23 -4.68 1.52
CA GLY A 341 -22.17 -3.31 1.02
C GLY A 341 -21.13 -2.44 1.72
N ALA A 342 -20.59 -1.49 0.95
CA ALA A 342 -19.69 -0.45 1.42
C ALA A 342 -20.40 0.57 2.32
N SER A 343 -19.62 1.38 3.06
CA SER A 343 -20.17 2.43 3.91
C SER A 343 -21.05 3.39 3.11
N ARG A 344 -22.02 4.04 3.77
CA ARG A 344 -22.93 4.98 3.09
C ARG A 344 -22.14 6.10 2.40
N GLU A 345 -21.12 6.64 3.07
CA GLU A 345 -20.28 7.71 2.57
C GLU A 345 -19.51 7.29 1.31
N LEU A 346 -18.90 6.09 1.32
CA LEU A 346 -18.18 5.58 0.17
C LEU A 346 -19.12 5.29 -1.01
N ARG A 347 -20.33 4.78 -0.74
CA ARG A 347 -21.36 4.58 -1.77
C ARG A 347 -21.82 5.90 -2.39
N THR A 348 -22.10 6.92 -1.57
CA THR A 348 -22.46 8.26 -2.06
C THR A 348 -21.35 8.84 -2.91
N GLU A 349 -20.09 8.78 -2.47
CA GLU A 349 -18.98 9.29 -3.27
C GLU A 349 -18.85 8.55 -4.61
N PHE A 350 -19.03 7.22 -4.66
CA PHE A 350 -19.05 6.52 -5.94
C PHE A 350 -20.19 6.97 -6.85
N GLN A 351 -21.40 7.15 -6.32
CA GLN A 351 -22.55 7.65 -7.08
C GLN A 351 -22.28 9.05 -7.64
N ASP A 352 -21.76 9.96 -6.81
CA ASP A 352 -21.42 11.32 -7.22
C ASP A 352 -20.37 11.33 -8.34
N LEU A 353 -19.32 10.52 -8.22
CA LEU A 353 -18.26 10.42 -9.24
C LEU A 353 -18.78 9.86 -10.56
N GLU A 354 -19.69 8.90 -10.50
CA GLU A 354 -20.34 8.33 -11.67
C GLU A 354 -21.18 9.40 -12.39
N LEU A 355 -22.02 10.16 -11.67
CA LEU A 355 -22.81 11.26 -12.25
C LEU A 355 -21.91 12.34 -12.87
N LEU A 356 -20.82 12.72 -12.20
CA LEU A 356 -19.84 13.66 -12.72
C LEU A 356 -19.14 13.14 -13.97
N ALA A 357 -18.87 11.83 -14.04
CA ALA A 357 -18.27 11.22 -15.22
C ALA A 357 -19.20 11.27 -16.42
N GLU A 358 -20.50 11.02 -16.20
CA GLU A 358 -21.51 11.14 -17.25
C GLU A 358 -21.69 12.59 -17.72
N MET A 359 -21.77 13.54 -16.80
CA MET A 359 -21.77 14.97 -17.14
C MET A 359 -20.53 15.36 -17.95
N THR A 360 -19.34 14.88 -17.55
CA THR A 360 -18.08 15.16 -18.26
C THR A 360 -18.12 14.59 -19.67
N ARG A 361 -18.67 13.38 -19.85
CA ARG A 361 -18.85 12.74 -21.16
C ARG A 361 -19.81 13.53 -22.06
N LEU A 362 -20.97 13.90 -21.54
CA LEU A 362 -21.98 14.68 -22.28
C LEU A 362 -21.45 16.05 -22.68
N GLU A 363 -20.71 16.71 -21.80
CA GLU A 363 -20.12 18.01 -22.09
C GLU A 363 -19.05 17.93 -23.18
N PHE A 364 -18.20 16.89 -23.13
CA PHE A 364 -17.22 16.62 -24.19
C PHE A 364 -17.88 16.35 -25.54
N GLN A 365 -19.08 15.76 -25.55
CA GLN A 365 -19.87 15.52 -26.75
C GLN A 365 -20.77 16.69 -27.15
N HIS A 366 -20.71 17.82 -26.44
CA HIS A 366 -21.61 18.97 -26.63
C HIS A 366 -23.11 18.65 -26.48
N GLN A 367 -23.43 17.64 -25.65
CA GLN A 367 -24.79 17.15 -25.37
C GLN A 367 -25.28 17.52 -23.97
N LEU A 368 -24.44 18.12 -23.12
CA LEU A 368 -24.86 18.53 -21.79
C LEU A 368 -25.78 19.74 -21.87
N SER A 369 -26.94 19.67 -21.20
CA SER A 369 -27.90 20.78 -21.12
C SER A 369 -27.22 22.08 -20.62
N PRO A 370 -27.43 23.24 -21.28
CA PRO A 370 -26.88 24.53 -20.84
C PRO A 370 -27.29 24.94 -19.42
N GLY A 371 -28.38 24.36 -18.89
CA GLY A 371 -28.84 24.59 -17.52
C GLY A 371 -27.95 23.93 -16.45
N VAL A 372 -27.03 23.04 -16.82
CA VAL A 372 -26.06 22.40 -15.92
C VAL A 372 -24.77 23.22 -15.89
N ASN A 373 -24.83 24.39 -15.26
CA ASN A 373 -23.76 25.39 -15.22
C ASN A 373 -23.16 25.61 -13.82
N GLY A 374 -23.57 24.81 -12.83
CA GLY A 374 -23.11 24.91 -11.46
C GLY A 374 -21.60 24.76 -11.34
N THR A 375 -20.99 25.71 -10.63
CA THR A 375 -19.53 25.74 -10.38
C THR A 375 -19.10 24.65 -9.39
N PHE A 376 -19.91 24.41 -8.35
CA PHE A 376 -19.64 23.44 -7.30
C PHE A 376 -20.29 22.09 -7.58
N ARG A 377 -19.64 21.01 -7.12
CA ARG A 377 -20.06 19.62 -7.36
C ARG A 377 -21.55 19.39 -7.09
N TYR A 378 -22.03 19.69 -5.88
CA TYR A 378 -23.40 19.36 -5.49
C TYR A 378 -24.45 20.19 -6.20
N ALA A 379 -24.18 21.47 -6.45
CA ALA A 379 -25.07 22.32 -7.24
C ALA A 379 -25.18 21.79 -8.69
N ARG A 380 -24.05 21.39 -9.28
CA ARG A 380 -23.99 20.82 -10.62
C ARG A 380 -24.73 19.48 -10.72
N ILE A 381 -24.52 18.58 -9.75
CA ILE A 381 -25.26 17.31 -9.67
C ILE A 381 -26.76 17.56 -9.53
N ALA A 382 -27.18 18.48 -8.66
CA ALA A 382 -28.60 18.79 -8.48
C ALA A 382 -29.23 19.32 -9.77
N GLN A 383 -28.57 20.24 -10.48
CA GLN A 383 -29.02 20.70 -11.80
C GLN A 383 -29.10 19.56 -12.80
N PHE A 384 -28.08 18.71 -12.88
CA PHE A 384 -28.05 17.59 -13.81
C PHE A 384 -29.25 16.66 -13.62
N LEU A 385 -29.55 16.30 -12.37
CA LEU A 385 -30.69 15.45 -12.01
C LEU A 385 -32.04 16.09 -12.33
N LEU A 386 -32.17 17.43 -12.25
CA LEU A 386 -33.39 18.14 -12.65
C LEU A 386 -33.63 18.08 -14.16
N PHE A 387 -32.57 18.20 -14.97
CA PHE A 387 -32.66 18.19 -16.43
C PHE A 387 -32.70 16.78 -17.05
N HIS A 388 -32.30 15.75 -16.29
CA HIS A 388 -32.20 14.36 -16.75
C HIS A 388 -33.04 13.39 -15.91
N SER A 389 -34.19 13.83 -15.37
CA SER A 389 -35.15 12.89 -14.75
C SER A 389 -35.41 11.69 -15.67
N PRO A 390 -35.47 10.46 -15.12
CA PRO A 390 -35.01 9.28 -15.83
C PRO A 390 -36.09 8.70 -16.74
N ASP A 391 -35.78 8.55 -18.03
CA ASP A 391 -36.29 7.42 -18.78
C ASP A 391 -35.66 6.15 -18.18
N GLU A 392 -36.47 5.32 -17.52
CA GLU A 392 -36.05 4.10 -16.81
C GLU A 392 -35.27 3.09 -17.69
N GLU A 393 -35.27 3.25 -19.01
CA GLU A 393 -34.68 2.29 -19.96
C GLU A 393 -33.22 2.54 -20.35
N LYS A 394 -32.61 3.70 -20.03
CA LYS A 394 -31.25 4.03 -20.54
C LYS A 394 -30.21 4.43 -19.50
N ALA A 395 -30.56 4.49 -18.22
CA ALA A 395 -29.54 4.58 -17.17
C ALA A 395 -28.86 3.20 -17.04
N PRO A 396 -27.53 3.08 -17.11
CA PRO A 396 -26.88 1.80 -16.84
C PRO A 396 -27.34 1.34 -15.45
N HIS A 397 -27.90 0.13 -15.36
CA HIS A 397 -28.57 -0.50 -14.21
C HIS A 397 -27.87 -0.38 -12.82
N ARG A 398 -26.70 0.24 -12.72
CA ARG A 398 -25.93 0.49 -11.49
C ARG A 398 -26.33 1.73 -10.69
N TYR A 399 -27.10 2.67 -11.23
CA TYR A 399 -27.34 3.94 -10.52
C TYR A 399 -28.40 3.88 -9.40
N TYR A 400 -29.34 2.92 -9.44
CA TYR A 400 -30.50 2.95 -8.54
C TYR A 400 -30.81 1.65 -7.79
N SER A 401 -30.01 0.59 -7.92
CA SER A 401 -30.28 -0.68 -7.23
C SER A 401 -29.70 -0.73 -5.80
N ILE A 402 -30.06 0.23 -4.95
CA ILE A 402 -30.12 -0.02 -3.50
C ILE A 402 -31.37 0.71 -3.01
N LYS A 403 -32.43 -0.07 -2.77
CA LYS A 403 -33.72 0.39 -2.23
C LYS A 403 -33.48 1.41 -1.11
N ARG A 404 -34.07 2.60 -1.24
CA ARG A 404 -34.40 3.43 -0.08
C ARG A 404 -35.38 2.61 0.74
N GLU A 405 -34.91 1.88 1.75
CA GLU A 405 -35.79 1.44 2.82
C GLU A 405 -36.16 2.70 3.61
N GLU A 406 -37.37 3.17 3.34
CA GLU A 406 -38.07 4.17 4.14
C GLU A 406 -38.29 3.62 5.55
N HIS A 407 -37.46 4.03 6.49
CA HIS A 407 -37.86 4.11 7.88
C HIS A 407 -37.71 5.55 8.36
N ILE A 408 -38.70 6.35 7.99
CA ILE A 408 -39.20 7.42 8.84
C ILE A 408 -40.08 6.74 9.88
N LYS A 409 -39.58 6.67 11.11
CA LYS A 409 -40.32 6.93 12.35
C LYS A 409 -39.33 7.32 13.44
#